data_AF-A0A9D2EWH8-F1
#
_entry.id   AF-A0A9D2EWH8-F1
#
_cell.length_a   1.000
_cell.length_b   1.000
_cell.length_c   1.000
_cell.angle_alpha   90.00
_cell.angle_beta   90.00
_cell.angle_gamma   90.00
#
_symmetry.space_group_name_H-M   'P 1'
#
loop_
_entity.id
_entity.type
_entity.pdbx_description
1 polymer ?
#
loop_
_entity_poly.entity_id
_entity_poly.type
_entity_poly.pdbx_seq_one_letter_code
_entity_poly.pdbx_strand_id
1 'polypeptide(L)' 'MIFNVIGLIIGIMILAAGIYYLVKERHDAESKKIYTVVTVIGLVVTIVVAVKWILEII' A
#
# COMPACT_ATOMS: atom_id res chain seq x y z
N MET A 1 -17.29 5.78 6.66
CA MET A 1 -17.60 5.25 5.30
C MET A 1 -16.87 5.98 4.16
N ILE A 2 -17.24 7.21 3.73
CA ILE A 2 -16.61 7.84 2.53
C ILE A 2 -15.08 8.00 2.64
N PHE A 3 -14.60 8.45 3.81
CA PHE A 3 -13.16 8.62 4.05
C PHE A 3 -12.38 7.29 4.08
N ASN A 4 -13.02 6.20 4.50
CA ASN A 4 -12.38 4.88 4.51
C ASN A 4 -12.22 4.33 3.09
N VAL A 5 -13.21 4.57 2.22
CA VAL A 5 -13.13 4.18 0.79
C VAL A 5 -11.98 4.92 0.10
N ILE A 6 -11.88 6.23 0.31
CA ILE A 6 -10.77 7.04 -0.24
C ILE A 6 -9.42 6.55 0.30
N GLY A 7 -9.33 6.29 1.61
CA GLY A 7 -8.12 5.75 2.24
C GLY A 7 -7.71 4.39 1.68
N LEU A 8 -8.67 3.51 1.40
CA LEU A 8 -8.43 2.19 0.80
C LEU A 8 -7.92 2.31 -0.64
N ILE A 9 -8.53 3.18 -1.44
CA ILE A 9 -8.07 3.45 -2.82
C ILE A 9 -6.63 3.94 -2.81
N ILE A 10 -6.30 4.91 -1.95
CA ILE A 10 -4.93 5.44 -1.82
C ILE A 10 -3.96 4.33 -1.37
N GLY A 11 -4.32 3.56 -0.34
CA GLY A 11 -3.49 2.46 0.16
C GLY A 11 -3.19 1.42 -0.93
N ILE A 12 -4.20 1.00 -1.68
CA ILE A 12 -4.07 0.04 -2.79
C ILE A 12 -3.20 0.62 -3.91
N MET A 13 -3.36 1.90 -4.27
CA MET A 13 -2.52 2.55 -5.28
C MET A 13 -1.04 2.58 -4.87
N ILE A 14 -0.74 2.91 -3.61
CA ILE A 14 0.63 2.92 -3.09
C ILE A 14 1.22 1.51 -3.09
N LEU A 15 0.44 0.51 -2.66
CA LEU A 15 0.85 -0.90 -2.69
C LEU A 15 1.13 -1.38 -4.12
N ALA A 16 0.22 -1.10 -5.05
CA ALA A 16 0.36 -1.49 -6.45
C ALA A 16 1.56 -0.80 -7.11
N ALA A 17 1.78 0.49 -6.83
CA ALA A 17 2.96 1.20 -7.30
C ALA A 17 4.25 0.60 -6.73
N GLY A 18 4.30 0.36 -5.41
CA GLY A 18 5.44 -0.27 -4.75
C GLY A 18 5.79 -1.62 -5.39
N ILE A 19 4.80 -2.49 -5.58
CA ILE A 19 4.99 -3.81 -6.23
C ILE A 19 5.43 -3.65 -7.69
N TYR A 20 4.78 -2.76 -8.44
CA TYR A 20 5.08 -2.53 -9.85
C TYR A 20 6.54 -2.11 -10.05
N TYR A 21 6.99 -1.13 -9.28
CA TYR A 21 8.37 -0.64 -9.38
C TYR A 21 9.38 -1.64 -8.80
N LEU A 22 9.01 -2.43 -7.80
CA LEU A 22 9.86 -3.50 -7.27
C LEU A 22 10.14 -4.59 -8.33
N VAL A 23 9.14 -4.91 -9.17
CA VAL A 23 9.30 -5.84 -10.30
C VAL A 23 10.03 -5.19 -11.47
N LYS A 24 9.72 -3.93 -11.79
CA LYS A 24 10.30 -3.19 -12.92
C LYS A 24 11.79 -2.90 -12.72
N GLU A 25 12.16 -2.42 -11.53
CA GLU A 25 13.53 -1.99 -11.21
C GLU A 25 14.31 -3.09 -10.48
N ARG A 26 13.92 -4.36 -10.68
CA ARG A 26 14.53 -5.54 -10.06
C ARG A 26 16.03 -5.72 -10.33
N HIS A 27 16.61 -4.96 -11.24
CA HIS A 27 18.03 -5.03 -11.59
C HIS A 27 18.89 -4.07 -10.77
N ASP A 28 18.29 -3.10 -10.09
CA ASP A 28 18.98 -2.17 -9.21
C ASP A 28 18.71 -2.52 -7.74
N ALA A 29 19.78 -2.85 -7.00
CA ALA A 29 19.70 -3.23 -5.60
C ALA A 29 19.35 -2.07 -4.67
N GLU A 30 19.67 -0.84 -5.07
CA GLU A 30 19.39 0.36 -4.28
C GLU A 30 17.91 0.75 -4.40
N SER A 31 17.41 0.78 -5.62
CA SER A 31 16.00 1.04 -5.93
C SER A 31 15.05 -0.03 -5.35
N LYS A 32 15.46 -1.30 -5.31
CA LYS A 32 14.69 -2.36 -4.62
C LYS A 32 14.39 -2.03 -3.17
N LYS A 33 15.33 -1.47 -2.42
CA LYS A 33 15.12 -1.14 -1.00
C LYS A 33 14.02 -0.09 -0.86
N ILE A 34 14.05 0.92 -1.71
CA ILE A 34 13.05 2.00 -1.73
C ILE A 34 11.67 1.42 -2.03
N TYR A 35 11.51 0.66 -3.13
CA TYR A 35 10.19 0.11 -3.47
C TYR A 35 9.70 -0.95 -2.51
N THR A 36 10.60 -1.67 -1.84
CA THR A 36 10.21 -2.60 -0.76
C THR A 36 9.62 -1.81 0.40
N VAL A 37 10.26 -0.72 0.82
CA VAL A 37 9.73 0.16 1.88
C VAL A 37 8.40 0.77 1.47
N VAL A 38 8.28 1.26 0.23
CA VAL A 38 7.02 1.81 -0.30
C VAL A 38 5.91 0.76 -0.31
N THR A 39 6.22 -0.48 -0.71
CA THR A 39 5.26 -1.60 -0.70
C THR A 39 4.80 -1.93 0.72
N VAL A 40 5.73 -2.00 1.68
CA VAL A 40 5.41 -2.26 3.09
C VAL A 40 4.54 -1.15 3.67
N ILE A 41 4.86 0.12 3.39
CA ILE A 41 4.03 1.26 3.82
C ILE A 41 2.64 1.17 3.21
N GLY A 42 2.53 0.92 1.90
CA GLY A 42 1.25 0.74 1.23
C GLY A 42 0.41 -0.39 1.83
N LEU A 43 1.07 -1.49 2.23
CA LEU A 43 0.41 -2.63 2.87
C LEU A 43 -0.12 -2.27 4.25
N VAL A 44 0.71 -1.62 5.08
CA VAL A 44 0.32 -1.19 6.43
C VAL A 44 -0.86 -0.21 6.35
N VAL A 45 -0.82 0.78 5.47
CA VAL A 45 -1.92 1.74 5.29
C VAL A 45 -3.20 1.01 4.86
N THR A 46 -3.11 0.10 3.90
CA THR A 46 -4.26 -0.67 3.41
C THR A 46 -4.88 -1.50 4.53
N ILE A 47 -4.06 -2.20 5.33
CA ILE A 47 -4.53 -3.02 6.45
C ILE A 47 -5.17 -2.16 7.53
N VAL A 48 -4.55 -1.06 7.94
CA VAL A 48 -5.09 -0.17 8.98
C VAL A 48 -6.45 0.38 8.58
N VAL A 49 -6.59 0.85 7.34
CA VAL A 49 -7.88 1.37 6.84
C VAL A 49 -8.91 0.25 6.72
N ALA A 50 -8.53 -0.93 6.25
CA ALA A 50 -9.43 -2.08 6.15
C ALA A 50 -9.93 -2.54 7.53
N VAL A 51 -9.04 -2.67 8.51
CA VAL A 51 -9.39 -3.04 9.89
C VAL A 51 -10.29 -1.99 10.52
N LYS A 52 -9.94 -0.70 10.39
CA LYS A 52 -10.79 0.39 10.88
C LYS A 52 -12.19 0.33 10.26
N TRP A 53 -12.27 0.05 8.96
CA TRP A 53 -13.55 -0.02 8.27
C TRP A 53 -14.38 -1.23 8.70
N ILE A 54 -13.76 -2.39 8.91
CA ILE A 54 -14.43 -3.59 9.45
C ILE A 54 -14.97 -3.31 10.85
N LEU A 55 -14.19 -2.67 11.72
CA LEU A 55 -14.63 -2.30 13.08
C LEU A 55 -15.77 -1.26 13.09
N GLU A 56 -15.84 -0.37 12.09
CA GLU A 56 -16.96 0.56 11.94
C GLU A 56 -18.24 -0.11 11.39
N ILE A 57 -18.12 -1.29 10.76
CA ILE A 57 -19.24 -2.03 10.15
C ILE A 57 -19.91 -2.98 11.16
N ILE A 58 -19.14 -3.58 12.08
CA ILE A 58 -19.61 -4.50 13.13
C ILE A 58 -20.32 -3.71 14.23
#